data_AF-X1BAV1-F1
#
_entry.id   AF-X1BAV1-F1
#
_cell.length_a   1.000
_cell.length_b   1.000
_cell.length_c   1.000
_cell.angle_alpha   90.00
_cell.angle_beta   90.00
_cell.angle_gamma   90.00
#
_symmetry.space_group_name_H-M   'P 1'
#
loop_
_entity.id
_entity.type
_entity.pdbx_description
1 polymer ?
#
loop_
_entity_poly.entity_id
_entity_poly.type
_entity_poly.pdbx_seq_one_letter_code
_entity_poly.pdbx_strand_id
1 'polypeptide(L)'
;PRHVREKLEKYDLVKTSDPENPVNVDGELADRFFKAGYELALELGMLCETTDRIIKVSEEELETAIKAAPAELTIGVGDDATVLKARTPSDPYPSKFGASLGITTSEDVWPALTEGIARQHEVDVLEGGSLKSIYGLDVIPSTPSETLVGFEQAKMHVKIREKAGRPGMGGIGQISAVTEYGQFGGYGLPGALKTTDLSLILFPSELKVNYQTLHKVVHTINVGGMIFAGSPAMIGGMPGPPEGAVLSCIACSLLQYPILQADVGGGEIY
;
A
#
# COMPACT_ATOMS: atom_id res chain seq x y z
N PRO A 1 -13.27 -18.15 1.10
CA PRO A 1 -14.33 -18.54 0.14
C PRO A 1 -15.72 -18.79 0.77
N ARG A 2 -15.87 -19.70 1.75
CA ARG A 2 -17.20 -20.02 2.34
C ARG A 2 -17.87 -18.80 2.97
N HIS A 3 -17.21 -18.14 3.92
CA HIS A 3 -17.74 -16.94 4.58
C HIS A 3 -18.04 -15.80 3.60
N VAL A 4 -17.23 -15.65 2.54
CA VAL A 4 -17.52 -14.67 1.47
C VAL A 4 -18.86 -14.96 0.80
N ARG A 5 -19.12 -16.22 0.40
CA ARG A 5 -20.42 -16.60 -0.20
C ARG A 5 -21.58 -16.38 0.75
N GLU A 6 -21.41 -16.77 2.01
CA GLU A 6 -22.43 -16.57 3.06
C GLU A 6 -22.76 -15.08 3.25
N LYS A 7 -21.77 -14.19 3.25
CA LYS A 7 -22.01 -12.73 3.31
C LYS A 7 -22.68 -12.20 2.04
N LEU A 8 -22.27 -12.66 0.86
CA LEU A 8 -22.92 -12.24 -0.39
C LEU A 8 -24.40 -12.60 -0.41
N GLU A 9 -24.76 -13.79 0.06
CA GLU A 9 -26.15 -14.24 0.17
C GLU A 9 -26.91 -13.45 1.26
N LYS A 10 -26.32 -13.32 2.47
CA LYS A 10 -26.96 -12.61 3.60
C LYS A 10 -27.32 -11.16 3.29
N TYR A 11 -26.53 -10.48 2.47
CA TYR A 11 -26.70 -9.06 2.16
C TYR A 11 -27.29 -8.79 0.76
N ASP A 12 -27.77 -9.83 0.06
CA ASP A 12 -28.33 -9.73 -1.29
C ASP A 12 -27.37 -9.07 -2.31
N LEU A 13 -26.09 -9.45 -2.24
CA LEU A 13 -25.01 -8.89 -3.08
C LEU A 13 -24.66 -9.77 -4.28
N VAL A 14 -25.21 -10.98 -4.37
CA VAL A 14 -24.94 -11.92 -5.47
C VAL A 14 -25.37 -11.31 -6.82
N LYS A 15 -24.47 -11.29 -7.81
CA LYS A 15 -24.71 -10.78 -9.18
C LYS A 15 -25.12 -9.31 -9.22
N THR A 16 -24.57 -8.51 -8.32
CA THR A 16 -24.74 -7.05 -8.31
C THR A 16 -23.69 -6.33 -9.15
N SER A 17 -22.67 -7.04 -9.64
CA SER A 17 -21.70 -6.49 -10.59
C SER A 17 -22.37 -6.17 -11.93
N ASP A 18 -22.24 -4.92 -12.36
CA ASP A 18 -22.67 -4.43 -13.68
C ASP A 18 -21.43 -3.97 -14.49
N PRO A 19 -20.92 -4.81 -15.40
CA PRO A 19 -19.76 -4.47 -16.22
C PRO A 19 -20.00 -3.28 -17.17
N GLU A 20 -21.25 -2.98 -17.53
CA GLU A 20 -21.58 -1.86 -18.40
C GLU A 20 -21.61 -0.52 -17.62
N ASN A 21 -21.77 -0.59 -16.30
CA ASN A 21 -21.73 0.56 -15.38
C ASN A 21 -20.73 0.29 -14.22
N PRO A 22 -19.42 0.25 -14.50
CA PRO A 22 -18.41 -0.19 -13.54
C PRO A 22 -18.22 0.74 -12.33
N VAL A 23 -18.69 1.99 -12.43
CA VAL A 23 -18.66 2.96 -11.32
C VAL A 23 -20.00 2.91 -10.59
N ASN A 24 -19.98 2.37 -9.36
CA ASN A 24 -21.17 2.37 -8.51
C ASN A 24 -21.52 3.79 -8.04
N VAL A 25 -22.77 4.21 -8.26
CA VAL A 25 -23.35 5.46 -7.74
C VAL A 25 -24.54 5.20 -6.80
N ASP A 26 -24.87 3.94 -6.53
CA ASP A 26 -25.88 3.51 -5.57
C ASP A 26 -25.27 3.41 -4.17
N GLY A 27 -25.64 4.37 -3.31
CA GLY A 27 -25.20 4.45 -1.93
C GLY A 27 -25.74 3.31 -1.04
N GLU A 28 -26.95 2.80 -1.32
CA GLU A 28 -27.51 1.68 -0.53
C GLU A 28 -26.78 0.37 -0.85
N LEU A 29 -26.39 0.17 -2.11
CA LEU A 29 -25.54 -0.95 -2.49
C LEU A 29 -24.15 -0.84 -1.82
N ALA A 30 -23.55 0.36 -1.82
CA ALA A 30 -22.28 0.61 -1.16
C ALA A 30 -22.34 0.32 0.35
N ASP A 31 -23.41 0.77 1.03
CA ASP A 31 -23.64 0.51 2.45
C ASP A 31 -23.78 -0.98 2.77
N ARG A 32 -24.45 -1.76 1.90
CA ARG A 32 -24.57 -3.22 2.07
C ARG A 32 -23.22 -3.90 1.90
N PHE A 33 -22.42 -3.52 0.91
CA PHE A 33 -21.04 -4.01 0.76
C PHE A 33 -20.17 -3.67 1.96
N PHE A 34 -20.23 -2.43 2.45
CA PHE A 34 -19.48 -2.01 3.63
C PHE A 34 -19.85 -2.84 4.86
N LYS A 35 -21.14 -2.99 5.16
CA LYS A 35 -21.61 -3.80 6.30
C LYS A 35 -21.17 -5.27 6.18
N ALA A 36 -21.29 -5.85 4.98
CA ALA A 36 -20.87 -7.23 4.73
C ALA A 36 -19.35 -7.42 4.88
N GLY A 37 -18.55 -6.47 4.37
CA GLY A 37 -17.09 -6.49 4.47
C GLY A 37 -16.60 -6.24 5.91
N TYR A 38 -17.27 -5.35 6.64
CA TYR A 38 -17.00 -5.09 8.06
C TYR A 38 -17.26 -6.33 8.92
N GLU A 39 -18.40 -7.00 8.74
CA GLU A 39 -18.65 -8.27 9.43
C GLU A 39 -17.64 -9.35 9.04
N LEU A 40 -17.28 -9.43 7.75
CA LEU A 40 -16.29 -10.38 7.26
C LEU A 40 -14.91 -10.15 7.90
N ALA A 41 -14.51 -8.88 8.08
CA ALA A 41 -13.26 -8.49 8.73
C ALA A 41 -13.19 -9.01 10.18
N LEU A 42 -14.23 -8.77 10.98
CA LEU A 42 -14.30 -9.23 12.37
C LEU A 42 -14.35 -10.77 12.46
N GLU A 43 -15.07 -11.40 11.54
CA GLU A 43 -15.25 -12.84 11.51
C GLU A 43 -13.99 -13.59 11.07
N LEU A 44 -13.21 -13.05 10.14
CA LEU A 44 -12.01 -13.73 9.62
C LEU A 44 -10.72 -13.28 10.29
N GLY A 45 -10.54 -11.99 10.56
CA GLY A 45 -9.23 -11.43 10.90
C GLY A 45 -8.22 -11.59 9.76
N MET A 46 -6.92 -11.59 10.08
CA MET A 46 -5.85 -11.89 9.12
C MET A 46 -5.07 -13.13 9.51
N LEU A 47 -4.81 -14.04 8.56
CA LEU A 47 -3.93 -15.19 8.75
C LEU A 47 -2.47 -14.74 8.75
N CYS A 48 -1.75 -14.99 9.84
CA CYS A 48 -0.29 -14.89 9.88
C CYS A 48 0.33 -16.19 9.35
N GLU A 49 0.79 -16.17 8.10
CA GLU A 49 1.33 -17.35 7.40
C GLU A 49 2.61 -17.90 8.06
N THR A 50 3.36 -17.06 8.79
CA THR A 50 4.56 -17.52 9.51
C THR A 50 4.23 -18.41 10.71
N THR A 51 3.05 -18.24 11.30
CA THR A 51 2.66 -18.94 12.54
C THR A 51 1.48 -19.88 12.37
N ASP A 52 0.89 -19.91 11.17
CA ASP A 52 -0.38 -20.58 10.86
C ASP A 52 -1.51 -20.22 11.84
N ARG A 53 -1.54 -18.96 12.29
CA ARG A 53 -2.53 -18.46 13.25
C ARG A 53 -3.26 -17.23 12.73
N ILE A 54 -4.52 -17.10 13.12
CA ILE A 54 -5.35 -15.94 12.79
C ILE A 54 -5.12 -14.85 13.85
N ILE A 55 -4.76 -13.66 13.40
CA ILE A 55 -4.81 -12.42 14.18
C ILE A 55 -6.25 -11.94 14.17
N LYS A 56 -6.87 -11.90 15.35
CA LYS A 56 -8.22 -11.40 15.56
C LYS A 56 -8.19 -9.95 16.02
N VAL A 57 -9.21 -9.21 15.60
CA VAL A 57 -9.47 -7.83 16.02
C VAL A 57 -10.90 -7.79 16.52
N SER A 58 -11.10 -7.18 17.69
CA SER A 58 -12.43 -6.92 18.24
C SER A 58 -13.11 -5.75 17.51
N GLU A 59 -14.43 -5.64 17.65
CA GLU A 59 -15.17 -4.51 17.08
C GLU A 59 -14.68 -3.17 17.63
N GLU A 60 -14.40 -3.10 18.94
CA GLU A 60 -13.87 -1.90 19.60
C GLU A 60 -12.49 -1.49 19.04
N GLU A 61 -11.57 -2.44 18.87
CA GLU A 61 -10.25 -2.17 18.30
C GLU A 61 -10.36 -1.69 16.84
N LEU A 62 -11.24 -2.32 16.05
CA LEU A 62 -11.44 -1.94 14.65
C LEU A 62 -12.04 -0.53 14.54
N GLU A 63 -13.10 -0.23 15.29
CA GLU A 63 -13.69 1.10 15.31
C GLU A 63 -12.69 2.17 15.78
N THR A 64 -11.91 1.85 16.81
CA THR A 64 -10.90 2.77 17.35
C THR A 64 -9.84 3.08 16.31
N ALA A 65 -9.34 2.06 15.62
CA ALA A 65 -8.34 2.22 14.58
C ALA A 65 -8.85 3.04 13.38
N ILE A 66 -10.08 2.78 12.92
CA ILE A 66 -10.70 3.54 11.82
C ILE A 66 -10.89 5.01 12.22
N LYS A 67 -11.36 5.28 13.45
CA LYS A 67 -11.52 6.66 13.96
C LYS A 67 -10.19 7.40 14.11
N ALA A 68 -9.11 6.65 14.37
CA ALA A 68 -7.76 7.19 14.51
C ALA A 68 -7.03 7.36 13.17
N ALA A 69 -7.54 6.77 12.07
CA ALA A 69 -6.95 6.91 10.75
C ALA A 69 -6.85 8.39 10.34
N PRO A 70 -5.72 8.82 9.76
CA PRO A 70 -5.50 10.23 9.45
C PRO A 70 -6.46 10.69 8.34
N ALA A 71 -7.14 11.82 8.58
CA ALA A 71 -7.97 12.46 7.55
C ALA A 71 -7.12 13.22 6.50
N GLU A 72 -5.92 13.65 6.89
CA GLU A 72 -4.95 14.32 6.03
C GLU A 72 -3.53 13.88 6.40
N LEU A 73 -2.66 13.73 5.39
CA LEU A 73 -1.26 13.34 5.57
C LEU A 73 -0.36 14.15 4.62
N THR A 74 0.74 14.70 5.12
CA THR A 74 1.72 15.41 4.28
C THR A 74 2.92 14.52 3.97
N ILE A 75 3.18 14.29 2.68
CA ILE A 75 4.31 13.51 2.18
C ILE A 75 5.32 14.44 1.54
N GLY A 76 6.60 14.24 1.82
CA GLY A 76 7.66 15.15 1.41
C GLY A 76 7.74 16.38 2.31
N VAL A 77 8.44 17.42 1.86
CA VAL A 77 8.75 18.63 2.63
C VAL A 77 8.78 19.88 1.76
N GLY A 78 8.55 21.03 2.37
CA GLY A 78 8.65 22.33 1.69
C GLY A 78 7.67 22.50 0.54
N ASP A 79 8.09 23.23 -0.49
CA ASP A 79 7.23 23.61 -1.62
C ASP A 79 6.85 22.42 -2.52
N ASP A 80 7.59 21.31 -2.43
CA ASP A 80 7.34 20.08 -3.19
C ASP A 80 6.46 19.07 -2.43
N ALA A 81 6.06 19.38 -1.20
CA ALA A 81 5.27 18.46 -0.38
C ALA A 81 3.86 18.24 -0.95
N THR A 82 3.37 17.01 -0.82
CA THR A 82 2.02 16.63 -1.24
C THR A 82 1.17 16.38 -0.01
N VAL A 83 0.03 17.08 0.08
CA VAL A 83 -1.01 16.77 1.07
C VAL A 83 -1.98 15.76 0.47
N LEU A 84 -2.05 14.58 1.06
CA LEU A 84 -3.13 13.62 0.84
C LEU A 84 -4.29 13.98 1.76
N LYS A 85 -5.52 13.88 1.24
CA LYS A 85 -6.75 14.09 2.01
C LYS A 85 -7.71 12.94 1.75
N ALA A 86 -8.40 12.50 2.80
CA ALA A 86 -9.56 11.65 2.65
C ALA A 86 -10.60 12.39 1.79
N ARG A 87 -11.14 11.70 0.78
CA ARG A 87 -12.13 12.24 -0.16
C ARG A 87 -13.41 11.44 -0.08
N THR A 88 -14.52 12.10 -0.38
CA THR A 88 -15.82 11.44 -0.57
C THR A 88 -16.17 11.39 -2.07
N PRO A 89 -17.14 10.57 -2.50
CA PRO A 89 -17.65 10.64 -3.86
C PRO A 89 -18.06 12.07 -4.23
N SER A 90 -17.57 12.57 -5.37
CA SER A 90 -17.75 13.96 -5.84
C SER A 90 -17.01 15.06 -5.06
N ASP A 91 -16.08 14.71 -4.17
CA ASP A 91 -15.23 15.70 -3.50
C ASP A 91 -14.39 16.50 -4.52
N PRO A 92 -14.43 17.86 -4.48
CA PRO A 92 -13.74 18.71 -5.44
C PRO A 92 -12.22 18.75 -5.23
N TYR A 93 -11.70 18.26 -4.09
CA TYR A 93 -10.26 18.14 -3.89
C TYR A 93 -9.69 17.15 -4.93
N PRO A 94 -8.63 17.50 -5.66
CA PRO A 94 -8.08 16.63 -6.69
C PRO A 94 -7.45 15.37 -6.06
N SER A 95 -7.61 14.23 -6.73
CA SER A 95 -6.86 13.02 -6.36
C SER A 95 -5.37 13.25 -6.59
N LYS A 96 -4.55 12.72 -5.70
CA LYS A 96 -3.10 12.79 -5.80
C LYS A 96 -2.57 11.55 -6.50
N PHE A 97 -1.57 11.73 -7.36
CA PHE A 97 -1.03 10.65 -8.16
C PHE A 97 0.38 10.25 -7.71
N GLY A 98 0.47 9.06 -7.13
CA GLY A 98 1.70 8.32 -6.87
C GLY A 98 2.09 7.51 -8.10
N ALA A 99 3.16 7.91 -8.78
CA ALA A 99 3.59 7.21 -9.99
C ALA A 99 4.38 5.94 -9.65
N SER A 100 3.67 4.81 -9.53
CA SER A 100 4.26 3.48 -9.55
C SER A 100 4.44 2.99 -10.97
N LEU A 101 5.63 2.47 -11.28
CA LEU A 101 5.85 1.80 -12.55
C LEU A 101 5.60 0.29 -12.44
N GLY A 102 5.55 -0.28 -11.23
CA GLY A 102 5.20 -1.69 -10.98
C GLY A 102 6.04 -2.74 -11.74
N ILE A 103 7.11 -2.34 -12.43
CA ILE A 103 7.93 -3.17 -13.29
C ILE A 103 9.39 -3.13 -12.86
N THR A 104 10.09 -4.23 -13.12
CA THR A 104 11.52 -4.35 -12.90
C THR A 104 12.29 -3.87 -14.11
N THR A 105 13.33 -3.09 -13.87
CA THR A 105 14.18 -2.47 -14.88
C THR A 105 15.66 -2.78 -14.63
N SER A 106 16.49 -2.54 -15.64
CA SER A 106 17.95 -2.67 -15.52
C SER A 106 18.56 -1.43 -14.86
N GLU A 107 19.73 -1.60 -14.23
CA GLU A 107 20.45 -0.53 -13.52
C GLU A 107 20.77 0.69 -14.38
N ASP A 108 21.01 0.50 -15.67
CA ASP A 108 21.35 1.55 -16.63
C ASP A 108 20.12 2.38 -17.06
N VAL A 109 18.93 1.78 -17.08
CA VAL A 109 17.68 2.43 -17.50
C VAL A 109 16.97 3.10 -16.33
N TRP A 110 17.01 2.47 -15.15
CA TRP A 110 16.25 2.91 -13.97
C TRP A 110 16.41 4.40 -13.63
N PRO A 111 17.62 5.00 -13.65
CA PRO A 111 17.78 6.40 -13.26
C PRO A 111 17.09 7.38 -14.22
N ALA A 112 17.25 7.17 -15.53
CA ALA A 112 16.68 8.06 -16.54
C ALA A 112 15.15 7.94 -16.58
N LEU A 113 14.63 6.73 -16.43
CA LEU A 113 13.20 6.45 -16.36
C LEU A 113 12.55 7.10 -15.13
N THR A 114 13.13 6.89 -13.96
CA THR A 114 12.62 7.43 -12.69
C THR A 114 12.70 8.96 -12.67
N GLU A 115 13.77 9.56 -13.21
CA GLU A 115 13.89 11.01 -13.39
C GLU A 115 12.83 11.55 -14.35
N GLY A 116 12.58 10.86 -15.47
CA GLY A 116 11.56 11.25 -16.44
C GLY A 116 10.17 11.34 -15.81
N ILE A 117 9.83 10.38 -14.94
CA ILE A 117 8.59 10.37 -14.15
C ILE A 117 8.57 11.53 -13.14
N ALA A 118 9.65 11.71 -12.37
CA ALA A 118 9.73 12.76 -11.34
C ALA A 118 9.58 14.19 -11.91
N ARG A 119 9.97 14.40 -13.16
CA ARG A 119 9.83 15.68 -13.88
C ARG A 119 8.41 15.98 -14.36
N GLN A 120 7.50 15.01 -14.38
CA GLN A 120 6.11 15.27 -14.77
C GLN A 120 5.39 16.00 -13.63
N HIS A 121 4.73 17.10 -13.98
CA HIS A 121 4.02 17.93 -13.00
C HIS A 121 2.77 17.25 -12.44
N GLU A 122 2.21 16.29 -13.18
CA GLU A 122 1.06 15.47 -12.81
C GLU A 122 1.41 14.42 -11.74
N VAL A 123 2.70 14.17 -11.49
CA VAL A 123 3.15 13.22 -10.47
C VAL A 123 3.36 13.96 -9.15
N ASP A 124 2.54 13.65 -8.16
CA ASP A 124 2.61 14.24 -6.83
C ASP A 124 3.62 13.50 -5.93
N VAL A 125 3.65 12.18 -6.00
CA VAL A 125 4.52 11.30 -5.18
C VAL A 125 5.27 10.31 -6.09
N LEU A 126 6.56 10.11 -5.84
CA LEU A 126 7.42 9.28 -6.68
C LEU A 126 7.64 7.90 -6.07
N GLU A 127 7.25 6.84 -6.76
CA GLU A 127 7.67 5.48 -6.43
C GLU A 127 8.77 5.00 -7.37
N GLY A 128 8.52 5.10 -8.68
CA GLY A 128 9.43 4.61 -9.72
C GLY A 128 9.31 3.12 -10.00
N GLY A 129 10.35 2.52 -10.59
CA GLY A 129 10.42 1.08 -10.90
C GLY A 129 11.28 0.29 -9.91
N SER A 130 11.30 -1.02 -10.00
CA SER A 130 12.22 -1.86 -9.23
C SER A 130 13.52 -2.15 -10.00
N LEU A 131 14.59 -2.47 -9.27
CA LEU A 131 15.88 -2.91 -9.78
C LEU A 131 16.00 -4.43 -9.62
N LYS A 132 16.45 -5.12 -10.68
CA LYS A 132 16.81 -6.56 -10.59
C LYS A 132 18.20 -6.82 -10.03
N SER A 133 19.08 -5.82 -10.11
CA SER A 133 20.48 -5.92 -9.72
C SER A 133 20.97 -4.57 -9.17
N ILE A 134 22.04 -4.59 -8.38
CA ILE A 134 22.76 -3.40 -7.93
C ILE A 134 24.26 -3.65 -7.99
N TYR A 135 25.01 -2.78 -8.67
CA TYR A 135 26.44 -2.95 -8.92
C TYR A 135 26.78 -4.27 -9.62
N GLY A 136 25.88 -4.76 -10.49
CA GLY A 136 26.00 -6.04 -11.17
C GLY A 136 25.77 -7.27 -10.28
N LEU A 137 25.34 -7.09 -9.03
CA LEU A 137 24.90 -8.17 -8.15
C LEU A 137 23.40 -8.36 -8.28
N ASP A 138 22.94 -9.59 -8.50
CA ASP A 138 21.52 -9.91 -8.47
C ASP A 138 20.92 -9.62 -7.09
N VAL A 139 19.74 -9.01 -7.07
CA VAL A 139 18.97 -8.78 -5.85
C VAL A 139 18.26 -10.08 -5.50
N ILE A 140 18.84 -10.85 -4.58
CA ILE A 140 18.29 -12.14 -4.15
C ILE A 140 17.65 -11.94 -2.77
N PRO A 141 16.36 -12.33 -2.59
CA PRO A 141 15.68 -12.22 -1.30
C PRO A 141 16.45 -12.89 -0.16
N SER A 142 16.46 -12.25 1.01
CA SER A 142 17.14 -12.71 2.23
C SER A 142 18.66 -12.83 2.13
N THR A 143 19.28 -12.16 1.15
CA THR A 143 20.75 -12.08 1.03
C THR A 143 21.24 -10.63 1.24
N PRO A 144 22.54 -10.42 1.50
CA PRO A 144 23.08 -9.07 1.68
C PRO A 144 22.87 -8.14 0.47
N SER A 145 22.69 -8.66 -0.75
CA SER A 145 22.41 -7.82 -1.91
C SER A 145 21.04 -7.15 -1.83
N GLU A 146 20.07 -7.77 -1.14
CA GLU A 146 18.75 -7.18 -0.89
C GLU A 146 18.81 -5.99 0.07
N THR A 147 19.55 -6.12 1.18
CA THR A 147 19.78 -4.98 2.09
C THR A 147 20.54 -3.86 1.37
N LEU A 148 21.53 -4.22 0.55
CA LEU A 148 22.33 -3.26 -0.22
C LEU A 148 21.48 -2.48 -1.23
N VAL A 149 20.63 -3.16 -2.01
CA VAL A 149 19.77 -2.45 -2.98
C VAL A 149 18.77 -1.54 -2.27
N GLY A 150 18.26 -1.94 -1.10
CA GLY A 150 17.38 -1.08 -0.30
C GLY A 150 18.01 0.26 0.03
N PHE A 151 19.31 0.26 0.40
CA PHE A 151 20.04 1.50 0.68
C PHE A 151 20.37 2.30 -0.59
N GLU A 152 20.96 1.64 -1.59
CA GLU A 152 21.49 2.33 -2.75
C GLU A 152 20.39 2.85 -3.68
N GLN A 153 19.31 2.08 -3.88
CA GLN A 153 18.15 2.57 -4.60
C GLN A 153 17.54 3.78 -3.90
N ALA A 154 17.37 3.72 -2.58
CA ALA A 154 16.80 4.83 -1.81
C ALA A 154 17.64 6.12 -1.91
N LYS A 155 18.97 6.00 -1.85
CA LYS A 155 19.89 7.12 -2.09
C LYS A 155 19.76 7.69 -3.49
N MET A 156 19.72 6.83 -4.51
CA MET A 156 19.53 7.27 -5.89
C MET A 156 18.16 7.94 -6.07
N HIS A 157 17.11 7.44 -5.41
CA HIS A 157 15.77 8.02 -5.43
C HIS A 157 15.74 9.45 -4.89
N VAL A 158 16.44 9.73 -3.77
CA VAL A 158 16.61 11.11 -3.27
C VAL A 158 17.34 11.99 -4.29
N LYS A 159 18.47 11.53 -4.84
CA LYS A 159 19.26 12.30 -5.82
C LYS A 159 18.49 12.57 -7.12
N ILE A 160 17.64 11.65 -7.55
CA ILE A 160 16.81 11.83 -8.74
C ILE A 160 15.78 12.93 -8.52
N ARG A 161 15.14 12.98 -7.34
CA ARG A 161 14.24 14.07 -6.96
C ARG A 161 14.94 15.43 -6.98
N GLU A 162 16.17 15.51 -6.45
CA GLU A 162 17.01 16.70 -6.53
C GLU A 162 17.31 17.09 -7.98
N LYS A 163 17.73 16.13 -8.82
CA LYS A 163 18.04 16.35 -10.24
C LYS A 163 16.80 16.77 -11.05
N ALA A 164 15.62 16.27 -10.70
CA ALA A 164 14.35 16.65 -11.27
C ALA A 164 13.93 18.09 -10.88
N GLY A 165 14.62 18.71 -9.92
CA GLY A 165 14.32 20.05 -9.42
C GLY A 165 13.25 20.07 -8.33
N ARG A 166 12.95 18.91 -7.73
CA ARG A 166 11.90 18.73 -6.70
C ARG A 166 12.47 18.02 -5.45
N PRO A 167 13.50 18.58 -4.79
CA PRO A 167 14.21 17.93 -3.68
C PRO A 167 13.32 17.61 -2.47
N GLY A 168 12.18 18.29 -2.32
CA GLY A 168 11.21 18.05 -1.25
C GLY A 168 10.12 17.03 -1.62
N MET A 169 10.08 16.54 -2.86
CA MET A 169 9.03 15.64 -3.35
C MET A 169 8.96 14.36 -2.51
N GLY A 170 7.75 13.96 -2.13
CA GLY A 170 7.49 12.72 -1.43
C GLY A 170 7.87 11.48 -2.26
N GLY A 171 8.40 10.46 -1.60
CA GLY A 171 8.69 9.15 -2.19
C GLY A 171 7.79 8.03 -1.68
N ILE A 172 7.74 6.92 -2.40
CA ILE A 172 7.21 5.62 -1.96
C ILE A 172 8.32 4.58 -2.11
N GLY A 173 8.54 3.76 -1.08
CA GLY A 173 9.44 2.62 -1.15
C GLY A 173 9.48 1.85 0.17
N GLN A 174 10.18 0.73 0.29
CA GLN A 174 11.11 0.11 -0.65
C GLN A 174 10.40 -0.76 -1.69
N ILE A 175 10.86 -0.73 -2.95
CA ILE A 175 10.22 -1.46 -4.07
C ILE A 175 11.12 -2.49 -4.76
N SER A 176 12.45 -2.38 -4.63
CA SER A 176 13.38 -3.38 -5.22
C SER A 176 13.65 -4.58 -4.34
N ALA A 177 13.23 -4.52 -3.08
CA ALA A 177 13.43 -5.57 -2.10
C ALA A 177 12.06 -6.06 -1.62
N VAL A 178 11.89 -7.38 -1.60
CA VAL A 178 10.61 -8.03 -1.31
C VAL A 178 10.48 -8.43 0.15
N THR A 179 11.61 -8.59 0.86
CA THR A 179 11.64 -8.89 2.29
C THR A 179 11.83 -7.64 3.15
N GLU A 180 11.74 -7.82 4.47
CA GLU A 180 12.02 -6.81 5.48
C GLU A 180 13.45 -6.27 5.44
N TYR A 181 14.42 -7.04 4.92
CA TYR A 181 15.82 -6.63 4.91
C TYR A 181 16.09 -5.41 4.02
N GLY A 182 15.32 -5.25 2.94
CA GLY A 182 15.39 -4.03 2.13
C GLY A 182 14.86 -2.81 2.86
N GLN A 183 13.76 -2.98 3.60
CA GLN A 183 13.18 -1.93 4.43
C GLN A 183 14.19 -1.44 5.47
N PHE A 184 14.81 -2.36 6.20
CA PHE A 184 15.86 -2.06 7.17
C PHE A 184 17.07 -1.40 6.51
N GLY A 185 17.36 -1.77 5.27
CA GLY A 185 18.49 -1.26 4.51
C GLY A 185 18.35 0.16 4.01
N GLY A 186 17.15 0.75 3.92
CA GLY A 186 17.02 2.05 3.25
C GLY A 186 15.93 3.00 3.72
N TYR A 187 14.95 2.56 4.50
CA TYR A 187 13.89 3.46 4.97
C TYR A 187 14.27 4.08 6.32
N GLY A 188 14.26 5.41 6.41
CA GLY A 188 14.64 6.17 7.61
C GLY A 188 16.15 6.29 7.84
N LEU A 189 16.99 5.81 6.92
CA LEU A 189 18.44 5.92 7.03
C LEU A 189 18.97 7.26 6.49
N PRO A 190 20.06 7.81 7.05
CA PRO A 190 20.66 9.05 6.56
C PRO A 190 20.99 9.01 5.06
N GLY A 191 20.46 9.97 4.31
CA GLY A 191 20.67 10.11 2.87
C GLY A 191 19.85 9.15 1.99
N ALA A 192 19.00 8.31 2.58
CA ALA A 192 18.10 7.40 1.90
C ALA A 192 16.63 7.88 1.98
N LEU A 193 15.64 6.98 1.90
CA LEU A 193 14.23 7.36 2.03
C LEU A 193 13.98 7.95 3.41
N LYS A 194 13.24 9.06 3.44
CA LYS A 194 12.99 9.84 4.65
C LYS A 194 11.76 9.31 5.38
N THR A 195 11.58 9.69 6.64
CA THR A 195 10.34 9.43 7.39
C THR A 195 9.14 10.19 6.82
N THR A 196 9.39 11.23 6.02
CA THR A 196 8.40 11.95 5.21
C THR A 196 8.11 11.28 3.87
N ASP A 197 8.75 10.15 3.56
CA ASP A 197 8.40 9.29 2.42
C ASP A 197 7.47 8.16 2.94
N LEU A 198 6.64 7.58 2.06
CA LEU A 198 5.78 6.46 2.40
C LEU A 198 6.56 5.14 2.39
N SER A 199 6.44 4.39 3.48
CA SER A 199 6.91 3.01 3.60
C SER A 199 5.91 2.06 2.94
N LEU A 200 6.26 1.51 1.78
CA LEU A 200 5.42 0.55 1.06
C LEU A 200 5.43 -0.81 1.76
N ILE A 201 4.29 -1.21 2.30
CA ILE A 201 4.07 -2.48 3.01
C ILE A 201 2.89 -3.23 2.38
N LEU A 202 3.15 -3.85 1.24
CA LEU A 202 2.18 -4.76 0.64
C LEU A 202 2.10 -6.08 1.43
N PHE A 203 0.90 -6.63 1.53
CA PHE A 203 0.66 -7.91 2.20
C PHE A 203 -0.13 -8.89 1.31
N PRO A 204 0.02 -10.21 1.51
CA PRO A 204 -0.52 -11.20 0.58
C PRO A 204 -2.05 -11.17 0.46
N SER A 205 -2.52 -11.28 -0.78
CA SER A 205 -3.95 -11.39 -1.11
C SER A 205 -4.52 -12.76 -0.71
N GLU A 206 -5.62 -12.87 0.03
CA GLU A 206 -6.33 -11.84 0.81
C GLU A 206 -6.28 -12.19 2.28
N LEU A 207 -6.44 -11.18 3.14
CA LEU A 207 -6.57 -11.36 4.60
C LEU A 207 -5.42 -12.16 5.20
N LYS A 208 -4.20 -11.87 4.74
CA LYS A 208 -2.98 -12.54 5.18
C LYS A 208 -1.89 -11.53 5.47
N VAL A 209 -1.05 -11.89 6.42
CA VAL A 209 0.21 -11.22 6.75
C VAL A 209 1.26 -12.28 7.06
N ASN A 210 2.49 -11.85 7.20
CA ASN A 210 3.58 -12.68 7.69
C ASN A 210 4.53 -11.82 8.53
N TYR A 211 5.53 -12.45 9.14
CA TYR A 211 6.49 -11.71 9.95
C TYR A 211 7.33 -10.71 9.13
N GLN A 212 7.53 -10.94 7.83
CA GLN A 212 8.23 -9.98 6.96
C GLN A 212 7.46 -8.67 6.88
N THR A 213 6.15 -8.73 6.62
CA THR A 213 5.24 -7.57 6.65
C THR A 213 5.27 -6.89 8.02
N LEU A 214 5.12 -7.65 9.12
CA LEU A 214 5.09 -7.08 10.47
C LEU A 214 6.43 -6.46 10.89
N HIS A 215 7.56 -7.01 10.46
CA HIS A 215 8.87 -6.42 10.68
C HIS A 215 9.01 -5.06 9.99
N LYS A 216 8.50 -4.93 8.76
CA LYS A 216 8.46 -3.63 8.05
C LYS A 216 7.61 -2.60 8.78
N VAL A 217 6.46 -3.01 9.33
CA VAL A 217 5.59 -2.15 10.15
C VAL A 217 6.35 -1.66 11.38
N VAL A 218 6.89 -2.58 12.17
CA VAL A 218 7.62 -2.24 13.41
C VAL A 218 8.82 -1.34 13.14
N HIS A 219 9.60 -1.61 12.08
CA HIS A 219 10.70 -0.73 11.68
C HIS A 219 10.23 0.68 11.34
N THR A 220 9.17 0.79 10.54
CA THR A 220 8.62 2.09 10.11
C THR A 220 8.16 2.91 11.31
N ILE A 221 7.47 2.28 12.27
CA ILE A 221 7.05 2.92 13.53
C ILE A 221 8.27 3.36 14.35
N ASN A 222 9.28 2.49 14.51
CA ASN A 222 10.46 2.78 15.31
C ASN A 222 11.26 3.99 14.81
N VAL A 223 11.26 4.22 13.49
CA VAL A 223 11.93 5.39 12.90
C VAL A 223 11.02 6.62 12.80
N GLY A 224 9.74 6.51 13.19
CA GLY A 224 8.75 7.59 13.10
C GLY A 224 8.35 7.91 11.65
N GLY A 225 8.30 6.90 10.79
CA GLY A 225 7.86 7.04 9.40
C GLY A 225 6.37 6.80 9.20
N MET A 226 5.94 6.86 7.94
CA MET A 226 4.55 6.71 7.52
C MET A 226 4.34 5.37 6.81
N ILE A 227 3.30 4.63 7.18
CA ILE A 227 2.97 3.32 6.65
C ILE A 227 1.96 3.45 5.51
N PHE A 228 2.38 3.00 4.34
CA PHE A 228 1.51 2.79 3.19
C PHE A 228 1.30 1.29 2.99
N ALA A 229 0.18 0.77 3.51
CA ALA A 229 -0.12 -0.65 3.48
C ALA A 229 -1.24 -0.96 2.50
N GLY A 230 -1.21 -2.16 1.91
CA GLY A 230 -2.31 -2.59 1.06
C GLY A 230 -2.16 -3.99 0.50
N SER A 231 -3.26 -4.49 -0.06
CA SER A 231 -3.30 -5.78 -0.73
C SER A 231 -4.33 -5.74 -1.86
N PRO A 232 -3.99 -6.23 -3.07
CA PRO A 232 -4.92 -6.21 -4.18
C PRO A 232 -5.98 -7.32 -4.06
N ALA A 233 -7.24 -6.88 -4.15
CA ALA A 233 -8.46 -7.62 -4.48
C ALA A 233 -8.41 -8.54 -5.72
N MET A 234 -8.25 -9.87 -5.61
CA MET A 234 -8.23 -10.74 -6.82
C MET A 234 -9.61 -11.28 -7.24
N ILE A 235 -10.16 -10.73 -8.33
CA ILE A 235 -11.33 -11.30 -9.03
C ILE A 235 -10.97 -12.68 -9.61
N GLY A 236 -11.79 -13.69 -9.34
CA GLY A 236 -11.55 -15.07 -9.74
C GLY A 236 -10.60 -15.83 -8.79
N GLY A 237 -10.04 -15.15 -7.79
CA GLY A 237 -9.21 -15.77 -6.75
C GLY A 237 -10.03 -16.47 -5.65
N MET A 238 -9.44 -16.56 -4.46
CA MET A 238 -10.08 -17.12 -3.26
C MET A 238 -11.43 -16.47 -2.87
N PRO A 239 -11.65 -15.16 -3.11
CA PRO A 239 -12.95 -14.53 -2.86
C PRO A 239 -14.03 -14.90 -3.89
N GLY A 240 -13.64 -15.37 -5.09
CA GLY A 240 -14.55 -15.77 -6.15
C GLY A 240 -14.91 -14.61 -7.10
N PRO A 241 -16.21 -14.33 -7.34
CA PRO A 241 -16.65 -13.34 -8.33
C PRO A 241 -16.29 -11.89 -7.91
N PRO A 242 -16.51 -10.88 -8.79
CA PRO A 242 -16.20 -9.49 -8.49
C PRO A 242 -16.73 -9.00 -7.14
N GLU A 243 -17.96 -9.37 -6.77
CA GLU A 243 -18.57 -8.97 -5.50
C GLU A 243 -17.84 -9.57 -4.31
N GLY A 244 -17.34 -10.80 -4.45
CA GLY A 244 -16.52 -11.45 -3.43
C GLY A 244 -15.17 -10.73 -3.28
N ALA A 245 -14.55 -10.34 -4.40
CA ALA A 245 -13.30 -9.56 -4.37
C ALA A 245 -13.50 -8.20 -3.69
N VAL A 246 -14.63 -7.52 -3.91
CA VAL A 246 -14.99 -6.28 -3.21
C VAL A 246 -15.10 -6.50 -1.70
N LEU A 247 -15.77 -7.56 -1.25
CA LEU A 247 -15.85 -7.87 0.19
C LEU A 247 -14.47 -8.12 0.81
N SER A 248 -13.61 -8.86 0.12
CA SER A 248 -12.24 -9.09 0.58
C SER A 248 -11.39 -7.82 0.58
N CYS A 249 -11.56 -6.95 -0.41
CA CYS A 249 -10.91 -5.65 -0.47
C CYS A 249 -11.30 -4.79 0.74
N ILE A 250 -12.60 -4.63 0.98
CA ILE A 250 -13.13 -3.88 2.15
C ILE A 250 -12.55 -4.45 3.45
N ALA A 251 -12.59 -5.77 3.63
CA ALA A 251 -12.07 -6.38 4.85
C ALA A 251 -10.56 -6.16 5.03
N CYS A 252 -9.75 -6.22 3.96
CA CYS A 252 -8.32 -5.91 4.01
C CYS A 252 -8.06 -4.42 4.32
N SER A 253 -8.78 -3.51 3.65
CA SER A 253 -8.70 -2.07 3.89
C SER A 253 -9.09 -1.68 5.30
N LEU A 254 -10.01 -2.41 5.94
CA LEU A 254 -10.40 -2.17 7.33
C LEU A 254 -9.34 -2.72 8.31
N LEU A 255 -8.86 -3.95 8.09
CA LEU A 255 -7.95 -4.63 9.01
C LEU A 255 -6.51 -4.09 8.98
N GLN A 256 -6.09 -3.42 7.91
CA GLN A 256 -4.75 -2.82 7.85
C GLN A 256 -4.54 -1.73 8.92
N TYR A 257 -5.58 -1.00 9.34
CA TYR A 257 -5.44 0.02 10.38
C TYR A 257 -5.11 -0.58 11.75
N PRO A 258 -5.90 -1.50 12.32
CA PRO A 258 -5.61 -2.08 13.63
C PRO A 258 -4.41 -3.05 13.62
N ILE A 259 -4.13 -3.75 12.51
CA ILE A 259 -3.07 -4.77 12.46
C ILE A 259 -1.73 -4.20 12.00
N LEU A 260 -1.74 -3.31 11.01
CA LEU A 260 -0.53 -2.77 10.38
C LEU A 260 -0.26 -1.31 10.73
N GLN A 261 -1.18 -0.64 11.44
CA GLN A 261 -1.08 0.79 11.77
C GLN A 261 -0.88 1.66 10.52
N ALA A 262 -1.62 1.35 9.46
CA ALA A 262 -1.52 2.07 8.20
C ALA A 262 -1.91 3.56 8.35
N ASP A 263 -1.12 4.45 7.74
CA ASP A 263 -1.47 5.86 7.56
C ASP A 263 -2.21 6.09 6.24
N VAL A 264 -1.87 5.31 5.21
CA VAL A 264 -2.46 5.36 3.86
C VAL A 264 -2.77 3.95 3.37
N GLY A 265 -3.93 3.75 2.73
CA GLY A 265 -4.34 2.48 2.13
C GLY A 265 -3.89 2.31 0.68
N GLY A 266 -3.55 1.07 0.30
CA GLY A 266 -2.85 0.69 -0.95
C GLY A 266 -3.52 1.01 -2.30
N GLY A 267 -4.75 1.54 -2.31
CA GLY A 267 -5.46 1.91 -3.54
C GLY A 267 -5.78 3.41 -3.65
N GLU A 268 -5.34 4.23 -2.69
CA GLU A 268 -5.82 5.61 -2.54
C GLU A 268 -4.99 6.64 -3.30
N ILE A 269 -3.77 6.26 -3.74
CA ILE A 269 -2.79 7.17 -4.36
C ILE A 269 -2.22 6.64 -5.68
N TYR A 270 -2.82 5.62 -6.28
CA TYR A 270 -2.43 5.07 -7.58
C TYR A 270 -3.45 5.41 -8.68
#